data_AF-A0A0A6VJ62-F1
#
_entry.id   AF-A0A0A6VJ62-F1
#
_cell.length_a   1.000
_cell.length_b   1.000
_cell.length_c   1.000
_cell.angle_alpha   90.00
_cell.angle_beta   90.00
_cell.angle_gamma   90.00
#
_symmetry.space_group_name_H-M   'P 1'
#
loop_
_entity.id
_entity.type
_entity.pdbx_description
1 polymer ?
#
loop_
_entity_poly.entity_id
_entity_poly.type
_entity_poly.pdbx_seq_one_letter_code
_entity_poly.pdbx_strand_id
1 'polypeptide(L)' 'MNMFTVAIEKNRTHMIKLAYQNGYTAKETVRASQHLDKLLNLVGHSPTWKHLNEAHERHEKTDSYHII' A
#
# COMPACT_ATOMS: atom_id res chain seq x y z
N MET A 1 11.13 -8.58 -1.67
CA MET A 1 9.83 -7.92 -1.91
C MET A 1 8.73 -8.83 -1.35
N ASN A 2 7.94 -8.36 -0.40
CA ASN A 2 6.91 -9.17 0.28
C ASN A 2 5.77 -9.50 -0.71
N MET A 3 5.21 -10.72 -0.64
CA MET A 3 4.10 -11.17 -1.48
C MET A 3 2.88 -10.22 -1.40
N PHE A 4 2.62 -9.65 -0.22
CA PHE A 4 1.57 -8.63 -0.03
C PHE A 4 1.85 -7.35 -0.83
N THR A 5 3.11 -6.88 -0.84
CA THR A 5 3.52 -5.71 -1.60
C THR A 5 3.32 -5.94 -3.11
N VAL A 6 3.67 -7.12 -3.61
CA VAL A 6 3.45 -7.47 -5.03
C VAL A 6 1.97 -7.46 -5.40
N ALA A 7 1.12 -8.00 -4.53
CA ALA A 7 -0.32 -8.00 -4.75
C ALA A 7 -0.93 -6.59 -4.72
N ILE A 8 -0.48 -5.74 -3.79
CA ILE A 8 -0.89 -4.33 -3.69
C ILE A 8 -0.50 -3.58 -4.97
N GLU A 9 0.77 -3.68 -5.40
CA GLU A 9 1.26 -2.98 -6.59
C GLU A 9 0.52 -3.41 -7.85
N LYS A 10 0.25 -4.71 -8.01
CA LYS A 10 -0.54 -5.21 -9.15
C LYS A 10 -1.95 -4.60 -9.20
N ASN A 11 -2.61 -4.50 -8.06
CA ASN A 11 -3.95 -3.88 -7.97
C ASN A 11 -3.90 -2.36 -8.18
N ARG A 12 -2.85 -1.70 -7.68
CA ARG A 12 -2.60 -0.27 -7.92
C ARG A 12 -2.42 0.02 -9.40
N THR A 13 -1.55 -0.72 -10.09
CA THR A 13 -1.34 -0.58 -11.54
C THR A 13 -2.63 -0.81 -12.31
N HIS A 14 -3.43 -1.81 -11.92
CA HIS A 14 -4.71 -2.09 -12.57
C HIS A 14 -5.71 -0.93 -12.41
N MET A 15 -5.88 -0.40 -11.21
CA MET A 15 -6.75 0.76 -10.94
C MET A 15 -6.32 1.98 -11.76
N ILE A 16 -5.02 2.27 -11.80
CA ILE A 16 -4.48 3.40 -12.58
C ILE A 16 -4.77 3.22 -14.07
N LYS A 17 -4.59 2.00 -14.60
CA LYS A 17 -4.92 1.71 -16.00
C LYS A 17 -6.40 1.96 -16.31
N LEU A 18 -7.31 1.52 -15.44
CA LEU A 18 -8.74 1.78 -15.58
C LEU A 18 -9.06 3.28 -15.51
N ALA A 19 -8.39 4.02 -14.62
CA ALA A 19 -8.56 5.46 -14.50
C ALA A 19 -8.15 6.19 -15.79
N TYR A 20 -7.04 5.81 -16.41
CA TYR A 20 -6.60 6.37 -17.68
C TYR A 20 -7.53 6.04 -18.85
N GLN A 21 -8.13 4.85 -18.84
CA GLN A 21 -8.99 4.39 -19.93
C GLN A 21 -10.43 4.92 -19.84
N ASN A 22 -11.00 4.91 -18.63
CA ASN A 22 -12.43 5.14 -18.41
C ASN A 22 -12.71 6.41 -17.60
N GLY A 23 -11.68 7.01 -16.99
CA GLY A 23 -11.80 8.12 -16.05
C GLY A 23 -11.76 7.66 -14.59
N TYR A 24 -11.38 8.57 -13.70
CA TYR A 24 -11.22 8.31 -12.26
C TYR A 24 -12.54 8.01 -11.55
N THR A 25 -13.64 8.55 -12.07
CA THR A 25 -14.99 8.40 -11.49
C THR A 25 -15.79 7.28 -12.13
N ALA A 26 -15.24 6.60 -13.14
CA ALA A 26 -15.88 5.44 -13.74
C ALA A 26 -16.11 4.35 -12.70
N LYS A 27 -17.25 3.65 -12.83
CA LYS A 27 -17.69 2.64 -11.86
C LYS A 27 -16.65 1.54 -11.67
N GLU A 28 -15.95 1.17 -12.73
CA GLU A 28 -14.88 0.17 -12.76
C GLU A 28 -13.66 0.67 -11.98
N THR A 29 -13.25 1.91 -12.19
CA THR A 29 -12.13 2.53 -11.47
C THR A 29 -12.43 2.66 -9.98
N VAL A 30 -13.65 3.08 -9.62
CA VAL A 30 -14.11 3.18 -8.23
C VAL A 30 -14.16 1.80 -7.57
N ARG A 31 -14.61 0.76 -8.27
CA ARG A 31 -14.57 -0.61 -7.75
C ARG A 31 -13.15 -1.11 -7.52
N ALA A 32 -12.24 -0.81 -8.45
CA ALA A 32 -10.83 -1.17 -8.33
C ALA A 32 -10.16 -0.44 -7.16
N SER A 33 -10.47 0.85 -6.93
CA SER A 33 -9.93 1.61 -5.79
C SER A 33 -10.44 1.08 -4.46
N GLN A 34 -11.73 0.75 -4.35
CA GLN A 34 -12.31 0.13 -3.15
C GLN A 34 -11.70 -1.24 -2.86
N HIS A 35 -11.36 -2.01 -3.89
CA HIS A 35 -10.70 -3.30 -3.71
C HIS A 35 -9.26 -3.12 -3.21
N LEU A 36 -8.52 -2.18 -3.78
CA LEU A 36 -7.17 -1.83 -3.33
C LEU A 36 -7.18 -1.34 -1.87
N ASP A 37 -8.13 -0.49 -1.51
CA ASP A 37 -8.29 0.01 -0.14
C ASP A 37 -8.54 -1.12 0.87
N LYS A 38 -9.40 -2.10 0.53
CA LYS A 38 -9.59 -3.30 1.36
C LYS A 38 -8.29 -4.08 1.56
N LEU A 39 -7.49 -4.26 0.51
CA LEU A 39 -6.21 -4.94 0.61
C LEU A 39 -5.23 -4.18 1.51
N LEU A 40 -5.17 -2.86 1.37
CA LEU A 40 -4.33 -2.00 2.22
C LEU A 40 -4.76 -2.07 3.68
N ASN A 41 -6.07 -2.05 3.96
CA ASN A 41 -6.60 -2.17 5.31
C ASN A 41 -6.31 -3.56 5.92
N LEU A 42 -6.45 -4.64 5.15
CA LEU A 42 -6.11 -5.99 5.61
C LEU A 42 -4.63 -6.11 5.96
N VAL A 43 -3.76 -5.50 5.16
CA VAL A 43 -2.32 -5.47 5.44
C VAL A 43 -2.04 -4.58 6.65
N GLY A 44 -2.57 -3.36 6.72
CA GLY A 44 -2.36 -2.45 7.84
C GLY A 44 -2.87 -2.96 9.19
N HIS A 45 -3.92 -3.77 9.21
CA HIS A 45 -4.43 -4.41 10.42
C HIS A 45 -3.76 -5.76 10.73
N SER A 46 -2.89 -6.28 9.84
CA SER A 46 -2.15 -7.51 10.10
C SER A 46 -1.12 -7.28 11.21
N PRO A 47 -1.10 -8.13 12.27
CA PRO A 47 -0.09 -8.06 13.33
C PRO A 47 1.35 -8.13 12.79
N THR A 48 1.54 -8.86 11.69
CA THR A 48 2.82 -9.01 11.00
C THR A 48 3.27 -7.70 10.35
N TRP A 49 2.34 -6.94 9.77
CA TRP A 49 2.66 -5.65 9.15
C TRP A 49 2.93 -4.56 10.19
N LYS A 50 2.20 -4.57 11.31
CA LYS A 50 2.49 -3.68 12.44
C LYS A 50 3.92 -3.87 12.95
N HIS A 51 4.35 -5.12 13.18
CA HIS A 51 5.72 -5.42 13.58
C HIS A 51 6.76 -5.00 12.53
N LEU A 52 6.46 -5.17 11.23
CA LEU A 52 7.35 -4.74 10.15
C LEU A 52 7.48 -3.22 10.07
N ASN A 53 6.38 -2.48 10.23
CA ASN A 53 6.40 -1.01 10.28
C ASN A 53 7.13 -0.50 11.53
N GLU A 54 6.91 -1.08 12.70
CA GLU A 54 7.62 -0.73 13.94
C GLU A 54 9.13 -1.02 13.86
N ALA A 55 9.55 -2.05 13.11
CA ALA A 55 10.95 -2.30 12.84
C ALA A 55 11.55 -1.25 11.90
N HIS A 56 10.80 -0.80 10.89
CA HIS A 56 11.23 0.24 9.94
C HIS A 56 11.36 1.62 10.61
N GLU A 57 10.37 2.03 11.41
CA GLU A 57 10.37 3.30 12.14
C GLU A 57 11.48 3.38 13.20
N ARG A 58 11.88 2.25 13.78
CA ARG A 58 13.01 2.20 14.73
C ARG A 58 14.35 2.45 14.05
N HIS A 59 14.53 1.99 12.81
CA HIS A 59 15.74 2.23 12.04
C HIS A 59 15.85 3.69 11.56
N GLU A 60 14.74 4.30 11.12
CA GLU A 60 14.74 5.72 10.74
C GLU A 60 15.04 6.66 11.92
N LYS A 61 14.57 6.33 13.13
CA LYS A 61 14.91 7.10 14.34
C LYS A 61 16.39 6.97 14.71
N THR A 62 16.99 5.78 14.63
CA THR A 62 18.41 5.61 14.97
C THR A 62 19.36 6.36 14.02
N ASP A 63 18.99 6.48 12.74
CA ASP A 63 19.79 7.25 11.77
C ASP A 63 19.66 8.76 11.99
N SER A 64 18.55 9.23 12.55
CA SER A 64 18.39 10.64 12.94
C SER A 64 19.22 11.05 14.17
N TYR A 65 19.68 10.10 15.01
CA TYR A 65 20.51 10.37 16.19
C TYR A 65 22.02 10.25 15.93
N HIS A 66 22.45 9.97 14.70
CA HIS A 66 23.88 9.96 14.30
C HIS A 66 24.37 11.28 13.68
N ILE A 67 23.53 12.32 13.69
CA ILE A 67 23.89 13.70 13.32
C ILE A 67 23.79 14.59 14.56
N ILE A 68 24.57 14.31 15.61
CA ILE A 68 24.96 15.29 16.63
C ILE A 68 26.39 14.98 17.08
#